data_AF-A0A973SDC1-F1
#
_entry.id   AF-A0A973SDC1-F1
#
_cell.length_a   1.000
_cell.length_b   1.000
_cell.length_c   1.000
_cell.angle_alpha   90.00
_cell.angle_beta   90.00
_cell.angle_gamma   90.00
#
_symmetry.space_group_name_H-M   'P 1'
#
loop_
_entity.id
_entity.type
_entity.pdbx_description
1 polymer ?
#
loop_
_entity_poly.entity_id
_entity_poly.type
_entity_poly.pdbx_seq_one_letter_code
_entity_poly.pdbx_strand_id
1 'polypeptide(L)'
;MENDSIRASGTDMLVDIWIDGKMRAICITQEAIGAYLDFDRVAGMSDDERSDFVKNNLALVLKAAKARLRETGQGVASIMIDAGDLPRPDGKATDRRRGDRRKGDRRKVKRPLGDQPERRRAARRTGERRSRKPKPES
;
A
#
# COMPACT_ATOMS: atom_id res chain seq x y z
N MET A 1 -8.59 0.12 -33.29
CA MET A 1 -9.67 -0.30 -32.37
C MET A 1 -9.08 -1.44 -31.56
N GLU A 2 -8.54 -1.12 -30.39
CA GLU A 2 -7.85 -2.07 -29.51
C GLU A 2 -8.90 -3.02 -28.91
N ASN A 3 -8.69 -4.33 -29.05
CA ASN A 3 -9.59 -5.35 -28.55
C ASN A 3 -9.42 -5.46 -27.02
N ASP A 4 -10.05 -4.55 -26.29
CA ASP A 4 -10.09 -4.62 -24.84
C ASP A 4 -11.21 -5.59 -24.45
N SER A 5 -10.84 -6.81 -24.05
CA SER A 5 -11.80 -7.80 -23.58
C SER A 5 -12.02 -7.60 -22.08
N ILE A 6 -13.22 -7.17 -21.70
CA ILE A 6 -13.64 -7.03 -20.31
C ILE A 6 -14.58 -8.18 -19.98
N ARG A 7 -14.22 -8.97 -18.95
CA ARG A 7 -15.02 -10.10 -18.47
C ARG A 7 -15.11 -10.11 -16.96
N ALA A 8 -16.28 -10.44 -16.43
CA ALA A 8 -16.45 -10.72 -15.02
C ALA A 8 -15.88 -12.11 -14.68
N SER A 9 -15.25 -12.23 -13.52
CA SER A 9 -14.71 -13.48 -12.98
C SER A 9 -14.96 -13.51 -11.48
N GLY A 10 -16.11 -14.06 -11.07
CA GLY A 10 -16.52 -14.10 -9.67
C GLY A 10 -16.84 -12.70 -9.15
N THR A 11 -16.07 -12.21 -8.19
CA THR A 11 -16.20 -10.84 -7.66
C THR A 11 -15.39 -9.81 -8.44
N ASP A 12 -14.43 -10.28 -9.25
CA ASP A 12 -13.42 -9.43 -9.85
C ASP A 12 -13.67 -9.23 -11.35
N MET A 13 -13.12 -8.15 -11.90
CA MET A 13 -13.18 -7.84 -13.32
C MET A 13 -11.82 -8.05 -13.96
N LEU A 14 -11.80 -8.79 -15.06
CA LEU A 14 -10.60 -9.04 -15.85
C LEU A 14 -10.65 -8.21 -17.13
N VAL A 15 -9.53 -7.54 -17.44
CA VAL A 15 -9.35 -6.75 -18.65
C VAL A 15 -8.06 -7.17 -19.33
N ASP A 16 -8.14 -7.68 -20.55
CA ASP A 16 -6.97 -7.97 -21.38
C ASP A 16 -6.71 -6.76 -22.29
N ILE A 17 -5.54 -6.11 -22.15
CA ILE A 17 -5.19 -4.86 -22.85
C ILE A 17 -3.71 -4.78 -23.24
N TRP A 18 -3.41 -4.06 -24.32
CA TRP A 18 -2.04 -3.75 -24.74
C TRP A 18 -1.46 -2.58 -23.93
N ILE A 19 -0.36 -2.81 -23.21
CA ILE A 19 0.40 -1.77 -22.50
C ILE A 19 1.88 -1.90 -22.85
N ASP A 20 2.45 -0.83 -23.39
CA ASP A 20 3.86 -0.74 -23.81
C ASP A 20 4.26 -1.87 -24.78
N GLY A 21 3.38 -2.17 -25.75
CA GLY A 21 3.65 -3.19 -26.76
C GLY A 21 3.61 -4.64 -26.22
N LYS A 22 2.95 -4.88 -25.09
CA LYS A 22 2.69 -6.23 -24.57
C LYS A 22 1.23 -6.37 -24.14
N MET A 23 0.63 -7.53 -24.45
CA MET A 23 -0.65 -7.92 -23.84
C MET A 23 -0.47 -8.17 -22.35
N ARG A 24 -1.34 -7.57 -21.55
CA ARG A 24 -1.37 -7.75 -20.11
C ARG A 24 -2.80 -7.98 -19.64
N ALA A 25 -2.94 -8.90 -18.70
CA ALA A 25 -4.19 -9.11 -17.98
C ALA A 25 -4.23 -8.17 -16.77
N ILE A 26 -5.29 -7.39 -16.62
CA ILE A 26 -5.55 -6.56 -15.45
C ILE A 26 -6.69 -7.22 -14.67
N CYS A 27 -6.42 -7.56 -13.41
CA CYS A 27 -7.44 -7.99 -12.48
C CYS A 27 -7.81 -6.82 -11.56
N ILE A 28 -9.08 -6.43 -11.59
CA ILE A 28 -9.64 -5.35 -10.79
C ILE A 28 -10.52 -5.99 -9.73
N THR A 29 -10.10 -5.88 -8.48
CA THR A 29 -10.86 -6.50 -7.39
C THR A 29 -12.16 -5.75 -7.12
N GLN A 30 -13.19 -6.45 -6.64
CA GLN A 30 -14.40 -5.81 -6.11
C GLN A 30 -14.05 -4.73 -5.08
N GLU A 31 -13.00 -5.01 -4.31
CA GLU A 31 -12.43 -4.12 -3.31
C GLU A 31 -11.89 -2.81 -3.89
N ALA A 32 -11.25 -2.84 -5.06
CA ALA A 32 -10.80 -1.65 -5.76
C ALA A 32 -11.98 -0.78 -6.22
N ILE A 33 -13.04 -1.40 -6.74
CA ILE A 33 -14.26 -0.70 -7.16
C ILE A 33 -14.97 -0.10 -5.94
N GLY A 34 -15.09 -0.85 -4.84
CA GLY A 34 -15.68 -0.39 -3.58
C GLY A 34 -14.86 0.73 -2.94
N ALA A 35 -13.54 0.67 -3.09
CA ALA A 35 -12.67 1.77 -2.79
C ALA A 35 -13.01 3.00 -3.64
N TYR A 36 -13.26 2.90 -4.94
CA TYR A 36 -13.52 4.09 -5.75
C TYR A 36 -14.93 4.69 -5.54
N LEU A 37 -15.95 3.85 -5.43
CA LEU A 37 -17.36 4.24 -5.24
C LEU A 37 -17.70 4.31 -3.75
N ASP A 38 -18.15 3.19 -3.18
CA ASP A 38 -18.34 2.91 -1.76
C ASP A 38 -18.61 1.41 -1.64
N PHE A 39 -18.17 0.78 -0.54
CA PHE A 39 -18.29 -0.68 -0.37
C PHE A 39 -19.74 -1.17 -0.36
N ASP A 40 -20.65 -0.42 0.27
CA ASP A 40 -22.08 -0.77 0.33
C ASP A 40 -22.73 -0.77 -1.04
N ARG A 41 -22.33 0.16 -1.91
CA ARG A 41 -22.84 0.25 -3.28
C ARG A 41 -22.35 -0.92 -4.12
N VAL A 42 -21.09 -1.30 -3.96
CA VAL A 42 -20.46 -2.36 -4.77
C VAL A 42 -20.88 -3.75 -4.33
N ALA A 43 -21.31 -3.93 -3.07
CA ALA A 43 -21.87 -5.20 -2.60
C ALA A 43 -23.18 -5.57 -3.31
N GLY A 44 -23.97 -4.57 -3.73
CA GLY A 44 -25.21 -4.76 -4.48
C GLY A 44 -25.06 -4.75 -6.00
N MET A 45 -23.85 -4.53 -6.52
CA MET A 45 -23.63 -4.39 -7.96
C MET A 45 -23.65 -5.74 -8.69
N SER A 46 -24.31 -5.77 -9.84
CA SER A 46 -24.24 -6.89 -10.78
C SER A 46 -22.92 -6.93 -11.55
N ASP A 47 -22.66 -8.06 -12.22
CA ASP A 47 -21.49 -8.20 -13.11
C ASP A 47 -21.50 -7.17 -14.25
N ASP A 48 -22.67 -6.87 -14.80
CA ASP A 48 -22.84 -5.88 -15.86
C ASP A 48 -22.52 -4.47 -15.36
N GLU A 49 -23.01 -4.11 -14.17
CA GLU A 49 -22.71 -2.81 -13.56
C GLU A 49 -21.22 -2.64 -13.26
N ARG A 50 -20.55 -3.71 -12.80
CA ARG A 50 -19.09 -3.71 -12.63
C ARG A 50 -18.36 -3.61 -13.96
N SER A 51 -18.82 -4.30 -14.99
CA SER A 51 -18.27 -4.22 -16.35
C SER A 51 -18.40 -2.82 -16.93
N ASP A 52 -19.57 -2.20 -16.78
CA ASP A 52 -19.82 -0.84 -17.25
C ASP A 52 -19.03 0.18 -16.44
N PHE A 53 -18.83 -0.04 -15.14
CA PHE A 53 -17.91 0.76 -14.36
C PHE A 53 -16.50 0.73 -14.95
N VAL A 54 -15.97 -0.46 -15.26
CA VAL A 54 -14.63 -0.63 -15.82
C VAL A 54 -14.53 0.01 -17.21
N LYS A 55 -15.53 -0.17 -18.08
CA LYS A 55 -15.60 0.46 -19.41
C LYS A 55 -15.55 1.99 -19.30
N ASN A 56 -16.40 2.56 -18.45
CA ASN A 56 -16.52 4.01 -18.27
C ASN A 56 -15.28 4.63 -17.61
N ASN A 57 -14.52 3.84 -16.84
CA ASN A 57 -13.34 4.29 -16.11
C ASN A 57 -12.04 3.66 -16.63
N LEU A 58 -12.01 3.18 -17.88
CA LEU A 58 -10.86 2.43 -18.42
C LEU A 58 -9.57 3.26 -18.41
N ALA A 59 -9.65 4.56 -18.67
CA ALA A 59 -8.50 5.47 -18.58
C ALA A 59 -7.88 5.51 -17.18
N LEU A 60 -8.72 5.41 -16.14
CA LEU A 60 -8.31 5.43 -14.74
C LEU A 60 -7.68 4.09 -14.34
N VAL A 61 -8.28 2.98 -14.77
CA VAL A 61 -7.72 1.62 -14.64
C VAL A 61 -6.34 1.53 -15.30
N LEU A 62 -6.20 2.05 -16.53
CA LEU A 62 -4.93 2.09 -17.25
C LEU A 62 -3.86 2.91 -16.53
N LYS A 63 -4.24 4.05 -15.94
CA LYS A 63 -3.32 4.88 -15.15
C LYS A 63 -2.82 4.13 -13.91
N ALA A 64 -3.72 3.45 -13.20
CA ALA A 64 -3.38 2.63 -12.04
C ALA A 64 -2.48 1.45 -12.45
N ALA A 65 -2.81 0.76 -13.55
CA ALA A 65 -2.02 -0.34 -14.09
C ALA A 65 -0.60 0.10 -14.49
N LYS A 66 -0.46 1.25 -15.15
CA LYS A 66 0.86 1.83 -15.48
C LYS A 66 1.64 2.23 -14.23
N ALA A 67 0.99 2.76 -13.20
CA ALA A 67 1.64 3.05 -11.93
C ALA A 67 2.17 1.76 -11.27
N ARG A 68 1.34 0.70 -11.22
CA ARG A 68 1.75 -0.62 -10.73
C ARG A 68 2.91 -1.22 -11.52
N LEU A 69 2.90 -1.10 -12.85
CA LEU A 69 4.01 -1.58 -13.67
C LEU A 69 5.34 -0.87 -13.41
N ARG A 70 5.30 0.41 -12.99
CA ARG A 70 6.52 1.13 -12.59
C ARG A 70 7.08 0.61 -11.27
N GLU A 71 6.22 0.14 -10.37
CA GLU A 71 6.61 -0.41 -9.07
C GLU A 71 7.09 -1.86 -9.18
N THR A 72 6.35 -2.71 -9.88
CA THR A 72 6.61 -4.17 -9.97
C THR A 72 7.54 -4.54 -11.13
N GLY A 73 7.72 -3.64 -12.11
CA GLY A 73 8.57 -3.82 -13.27
C GLY A 73 7.81 -4.22 -14.55
N GLN A 74 8.43 -3.98 -15.70
CA GLN A 74 7.80 -4.14 -17.03
C GLN A 74 7.61 -5.60 -17.47
N GLY A 75 8.12 -6.58 -16.72
CA GLY A 75 8.05 -8.00 -17.06
C GLY A 75 6.74 -8.71 -16.70
N VAL A 76 5.88 -8.08 -15.91
CA VAL A 76 4.71 -8.77 -15.32
C VAL A 76 3.56 -8.90 -16.32
N ALA A 77 3.12 -10.13 -16.60
CA ALA A 77 2.02 -10.40 -17.52
C ALA A 77 0.63 -10.08 -16.93
N SER A 78 0.49 -10.13 -15.60
CA SER A 78 -0.75 -9.88 -14.89
C SER A 78 -0.60 -8.77 -13.86
N ILE A 79 -1.51 -7.81 -13.85
CA ILE A 79 -1.51 -6.65 -12.95
C ILE A 79 -2.75 -6.75 -12.07
N MET A 80 -2.55 -6.81 -10.76
CA MET A 80 -3.64 -6.75 -9.79
C MET A 80 -3.83 -5.30 -9.33
N ILE A 81 -5.06 -4.81 -9.44
CA ILE A 81 -5.50 -3.52 -8.94
C ILE A 81 -6.37 -3.79 -7.72
N ASP A 82 -5.87 -3.36 -6.56
CA ASP A 82 -6.52 -3.54 -5.27
C ASP A 82 -7.00 -2.19 -4.70
N ALA A 83 -7.66 -2.20 -3.55
CA ALA A 83 -8.17 -0.99 -2.92
C ALA A 83 -7.05 0.02 -2.63
N GLY A 84 -7.26 1.24 -3.13
CA GLY A 84 -6.31 2.34 -3.01
C GLY A 84 -5.40 2.51 -4.22
N ASP A 85 -5.40 1.57 -5.17
CA ASP A 85 -4.68 1.72 -6.43
C ASP A 85 -5.44 2.64 -7.42
N LEU A 86 -6.77 2.64 -7.35
CA LEU A 86 -7.60 3.58 -8.11
C LEU A 86 -7.64 4.94 -7.38
N PRO A 87 -7.26 6.05 -8.04
CA PRO A 87 -7.39 7.38 -7.45
C PRO A 87 -8.85 7.74 -7.23
N ARG A 88 -9.25 7.97 -5.96
CA ARG A 88 -10.59 8.45 -5.61
C ARG A 88 -10.82 9.87 -6.17
N PRO A 89 -12.02 10.16 -6.70
CA PRO A 89 -12.36 11.51 -7.16
C PRO A 89 -12.33 12.52 -5.99
N ASP A 90 -12.66 12.08 -4.78
CA ASP A 90 -12.69 12.91 -3.58
C ASP A 90 -11.31 13.19 -2.95
N GLY A 91 -10.23 12.65 -3.52
CA GLY A 91 -8.87 12.81 -2.99
C GLY A 91 -8.61 12.19 -1.60
N LYS A 92 -9.62 11.59 -0.98
CA LYS A 92 -9.48 10.85 0.27
C LYS A 92 -8.75 9.53 0.00
N ALA A 93 -7.75 9.19 0.79
CA ALA A 93 -7.18 7.84 0.76
C ALA A 93 -8.27 6.84 1.19
N THR A 94 -8.37 5.71 0.49
CA THR A 94 -9.25 4.60 0.90
C THR A 94 -8.86 4.17 2.31
N ASP A 95 -9.82 4.26 3.23
CA ASP A 95 -9.57 4.14 4.66
C ASP A 95 -9.44 2.68 5.10
N ARG A 96 -8.52 1.93 4.50
CA ARG A 96 -8.03 0.65 5.04
C ARG A 96 -6.76 0.82 5.88
N ARG A 97 -6.11 2.00 5.79
CA ARG A 97 -4.89 2.34 6.53
C ARG A 97 -5.13 3.21 7.78
N ARG A 98 -6.34 3.23 8.33
CA ARG A 98 -6.59 3.93 9.61
C ARG A 98 -5.84 3.30 10.80
N GLY A 99 -5.37 2.06 10.67
CA GLY A 99 -4.72 1.33 11.75
C GLY A 99 -3.20 1.52 11.88
N ASP A 100 -2.50 2.00 10.86
CA ASP A 100 -1.01 1.96 10.84
C ASP A 100 -0.37 3.33 10.58
N ARG A 101 -0.92 4.35 11.22
CA ARG A 101 -0.15 5.58 11.51
C ARG A 101 0.14 5.59 13.00
N ARG A 102 1.19 4.88 13.41
CA ARG A 102 1.90 5.26 14.63
C ARG A 102 2.30 6.71 14.46
N LYS A 103 1.53 7.58 15.12
CA LYS A 103 1.83 8.99 15.33
C LYS A 103 3.27 9.02 15.86
N GLY A 104 4.21 9.38 14.99
CA GLY A 104 5.52 9.83 15.42
C GLY A 104 5.27 11.07 16.25
N ASP A 105 5.13 10.88 17.56
CA ASP A 105 5.06 11.94 18.55
C ASP A 105 6.45 12.60 18.55
N ARG A 106 6.67 13.45 17.55
CA ARG A 106 7.83 14.32 17.43
C ARG A 106 7.70 15.31 18.56
N ARG A 107 8.10 14.89 19.76
CA ARG A 107 8.14 15.72 20.96
C ARG A 107 8.84 17.01 20.58
N LYS A 108 8.07 18.09 20.49
CA LYS A 108 8.59 19.46 20.48
C LYS A 108 9.18 19.70 21.86
N VAL A 109 10.41 19.26 22.10
CA VAL A 109 11.18 19.70 23.25
C VAL A 109 11.68 21.10 22.91
N LYS A 110 10.88 22.12 23.29
CA LYS A 110 11.43 23.46 23.52
C LYS A 110 12.24 23.39 24.82
N ARG A 111 13.52 23.04 24.72
CA ARG A 111 14.49 23.37 25.79
C ARG A 111 15.40 24.46 25.25
N PRO A 112 15.58 25.58 25.96
CA PRO A 112 16.60 26.55 25.60
C PRO A 112 17.96 25.86 25.63
N LEU A 113 18.81 26.13 24.63
CA LEU A 113 20.25 25.86 24.72
C LEU A 113 20.75 26.61 25.96
N GLY A 114 21.02 25.88 27.03
CA GLY A 114 21.80 26.38 28.15
C GLY A 114 23.27 26.24 27.80
N ASP A 115 23.99 27.36 27.76
CA ASP A 115 25.45 27.42 27.79
C ASP A 115 25.99 26.50 28.89
N GLN A 116 26.92 25.59 28.55
CA GLN A 116 28.02 25.13 29.42
C GLN A 116 29.02 24.22 28.65
N PRO A 117 30.30 24.17 29.11
CA PRO A 117 31.47 24.24 28.24
C PRO A 117 32.11 22.90 27.85
N GLU A 118 32.89 22.91 26.77
CA GLU A 118 33.84 21.84 26.40
C GLU A 118 34.80 21.51 27.55
N ARG A 119 34.63 20.36 28.19
CA ARG A 119 35.68 19.76 29.04
C ARG A 119 35.86 18.27 28.77
N ARG A 120 36.92 18.00 28.00
CA ARG A 120 37.96 16.96 28.17
C ARG A 120 37.56 15.49 28.41
N ARG A 121 37.77 14.70 27.35
CA ARG A 121 38.61 13.48 27.21
C ARG A 121 38.75 12.47 28.38
N ALA A 122 38.66 11.18 27.96
CA ALA A 122 39.21 9.94 28.53
C ALA A 122 38.38 9.32 29.69
N ALA A 123 38.32 8.01 29.92
CA ALA A 123 39.18 6.90 29.52
C ALA A 123 38.43 5.54 29.51
N ARG A 124 39.11 4.58 28.91
CA ARG A 124 38.83 3.15 28.78
C ARG A 124 38.72 2.41 30.14
N ARG A 125 37.97 1.30 30.10
CA ARG A 125 38.04 0.08 30.95
C ARG A 125 37.63 0.21 32.41
N THR A 126 36.65 -0.61 32.80
CA THR A 126 36.86 -1.76 33.72
C THR A 126 35.68 -2.71 33.61
N GLY A 127 35.93 -3.86 32.99
CA GLY A 127 35.21 -5.09 33.34
C GLY A 127 35.73 -5.66 34.66
N GLU A 128 35.19 -6.84 35.00
CA GLU A 128 35.42 -7.66 36.21
C GLU A 128 34.51 -7.28 37.40
N ARG A 129 33.69 -8.18 37.96
CA ARG A 129 34.03 -9.56 38.36
C ARG A 129 32.89 -10.57 38.24
N ARG A 130 33.31 -11.79 37.90
CA ARG A 130 32.63 -13.07 38.09
C ARG A 130 32.27 -13.29 39.56
N SER A 131 31.11 -13.87 39.85
CA SER A 131 30.97 -14.81 40.97
C SER A 131 29.84 -15.82 40.69
N ARG A 132 30.19 -17.10 40.89
CA ARG A 132 29.44 -18.33 40.58
C ARG A 132 28.18 -18.49 41.46
N LYS A 133 27.26 -19.37 41.02
CA LYS A 133 26.07 -19.84 41.75
C LYS A 133 26.43 -20.56 43.06
N PRO A 134 25.67 -20.39 44.15
CA PRO A 134 25.61 -21.37 45.24
C PRO A 134 24.66 -22.54 44.91
N LYS A 135 25.00 -23.74 45.42
CA LYS A 135 24.32 -25.04 45.24
C LYS A 135 23.17 -25.24 46.28
N PRO A 136 22.31 -26.28 46.13
CA PRO A 136 21.02 -26.40 46.83
C PRO A 136 21.09 -27.15 48.18
N GLU A 137 20.10 -26.89 49.03
CA GLU A 137 19.56 -27.70 50.16
C GLU A 137 18.05 -27.35 50.22
N SER A 138 17.06 -28.23 50.36
CA SER A 138 16.94 -29.64 50.78
C SER A 138 15.90 -30.37 49.93
#